data_AF-A0A7X2BQI7-F1
#
_entry.id   AF-A0A7X2BQI7-F1
#
_cell.length_a   1.000
_cell.length_b   1.000
_cell.length_c   1.000
_cell.angle_alpha   90.00
_cell.angle_beta   90.00
_cell.angle_gamma   90.00
#
_symmetry.space_group_name_H-M   'P 1'
#
loop_
_entity.id
_entity.type
_entity.pdbx_description
1 polymer ?
#
loop_
_entity_poly.entity_id
_entity_poly.type
_entity_poly.pdbx_seq_one_letter_code
_entity_poly.pdbx_strand_id
1 'polypeptide(L)'
;MIHLAVLFIWFAACAAQDLYQRHIANSLTFGAAALALVYLLWTGTTWLGASAAEGGWALLIALVLTLPGYALNKLGAGDVKLLMALALATDRPILLGTFIGAGLSAGLWFWLAPKVLPLLNQRLTHPPGENIKGASKKLPFAPFLLCGFSLSVLCLT
;
A
#
# COMPACT_ATOMS: atom_id res chain seq x y z
N MET A 1 -14.74 7.41 -13.47
CA MET A 1 -14.95 8.04 -12.13
C MET A 1 -15.40 7.04 -11.06
N ILE A 2 -16.42 6.20 -11.30
CA ILE A 2 -16.93 5.24 -10.29
C ILE A 2 -15.87 4.20 -9.87
N HIS A 3 -15.14 3.60 -10.83
CA HIS A 3 -14.08 2.61 -10.54
C HIS A 3 -12.97 3.14 -9.64
N LEU A 4 -12.60 4.42 -9.81
CA LEU A 4 -11.57 5.09 -9.02
C LEU A 4 -12.03 5.28 -7.57
N ALA A 5 -13.28 5.71 -7.37
CA ALA A 5 -13.87 5.84 -6.03
C ALA A 5 -13.92 4.48 -5.30
N VAL A 6 -14.29 3.41 -5.99
CA VAL A 6 -14.28 2.04 -5.44
C VAL A 6 -12.88 1.61 -5.03
N LEU A 7 -11.88 1.86 -5.88
CA LEU A 7 -10.47 1.59 -5.55
C LEU A 7 -10.01 2.38 -4.35
N PHE A 8 -10.35 3.67 -4.29
CA PHE A 8 -9.96 4.53 -3.17
C PHE A 8 -10.56 4.06 -1.85
N ILE A 9 -11.85 3.71 -1.84
CA ILE A 9 -12.53 3.18 -0.65
C ILE A 9 -11.90 1.85 -0.21
N TRP A 10 -11.64 0.94 -1.15
CA TRP A 10 -10.99 -0.33 -0.85
C TRP A 10 -9.56 -0.14 -0.31
N PHE A 11 -8.79 0.76 -0.92
CA PHE A 11 -7.42 1.06 -0.51
C PHE A 11 -7.37 1.74 0.85
N ALA A 12 -8.29 2.67 1.12
CA ALA A 12 -8.47 3.32 2.41
C ALA A 12 -8.88 2.32 3.49
N ALA A 13 -9.78 1.39 3.19
CA ALA A 13 -10.13 0.31 4.10
C ALA A 13 -8.92 -0.59 4.42
N CYS A 14 -8.11 -0.94 3.41
CA CYS A 14 -6.88 -1.71 3.63
C CYS A 14 -5.85 -0.93 4.47
N ALA A 15 -5.65 0.36 4.20
CA ALA A 15 -4.72 1.21 4.96
C ALA A 15 -5.20 1.42 6.41
N ALA A 16 -6.50 1.59 6.61
CA ALA A 16 -7.10 1.65 7.94
C ALA A 16 -6.91 0.32 8.69
N GLN A 17 -7.13 -0.84 8.04
CA GLN A 17 -6.89 -2.15 8.66
C GLN A 17 -5.41 -2.35 9.03
N ASP A 18 -4.48 -1.96 8.17
CA ASP A 18 -3.05 -2.01 8.46
C ASP A 18 -2.68 -1.10 9.66
N LEU A 19 -3.30 0.08 9.76
CA LEU A 19 -3.07 1.00 10.87
C LEU A 19 -3.66 0.51 12.21
N TYR A 20 -4.89 -0.01 12.18
CA TYR A 20 -5.63 -0.42 13.39
C TYR A 20 -5.25 -1.82 13.88
N GLN A 21 -5.13 -2.79 12.98
CA GLN A 21 -4.93 -4.20 13.32
C GLN A 21 -3.48 -4.67 13.08
N ARG A 22 -2.63 -3.84 12.45
CA ARG A 22 -1.25 -4.21 12.01
C ARG A 22 -1.21 -5.52 11.22
N HIS A 23 -2.33 -5.87 10.61
CA HIS A 23 -2.56 -7.11 9.92
C HIS A 23 -3.57 -6.85 8.82
N ILE A 24 -3.11 -6.95 7.57
CA ILE A 24 -3.98 -6.82 6.40
C ILE A 24 -4.73 -8.15 6.24
N ALA A 25 -6.06 -8.11 6.27
CA ALA A 25 -6.88 -9.30 6.06
C ALA A 25 -6.58 -9.90 4.69
N ASN A 26 -6.06 -11.13 4.65
CA ASN A 26 -5.78 -11.84 3.40
C ASN A 26 -7.03 -11.95 2.52
N SER A 27 -8.22 -12.07 3.11
CA SER A 27 -9.48 -12.16 2.36
C SER A 27 -9.78 -10.90 1.55
N LEU A 28 -9.43 -9.71 2.06
CA LEU A 28 -9.73 -8.44 1.38
C LEU A 28 -8.75 -8.15 0.24
N THR A 29 -7.48 -8.53 0.42
CA THR A 29 -6.45 -8.42 -0.61
C THR A 29 -6.59 -9.49 -1.68
N PHE A 30 -6.85 -10.74 -1.29
CA PHE A 30 -7.05 -11.84 -2.23
C PHE A 30 -8.38 -11.72 -2.97
N GLY A 31 -9.44 -11.27 -2.29
CA GLY A 31 -10.74 -11.00 -2.92
C GLY A 31 -10.65 -9.89 -3.97
N ALA A 32 -9.96 -8.79 -3.68
CA ALA A 32 -9.73 -7.72 -4.65
C ALA A 32 -8.82 -8.15 -5.81
N ALA A 33 -7.74 -8.87 -5.53
CA ALA A 33 -6.87 -9.43 -6.58
C ALA A 33 -7.64 -10.39 -7.49
N ALA A 34 -8.45 -11.29 -6.91
CA ALA A 34 -9.26 -12.22 -7.67
C ALA A 34 -10.34 -11.52 -8.49
N LEU A 35 -11.04 -10.53 -7.93
CA LEU A 35 -12.02 -9.73 -8.65
C LEU A 35 -11.40 -8.95 -9.80
N ALA A 36 -10.24 -8.32 -9.57
CA ALA A 36 -9.52 -7.59 -10.62
C ALA A 36 -9.04 -8.54 -11.72
N LEU A 37 -8.57 -9.74 -11.38
CA LEU A 37 -8.14 -10.75 -12.33
C LEU A 37 -9.31 -11.32 -13.14
N VAL A 38 -10.44 -11.65 -12.49
CA VAL A 38 -11.66 -12.12 -13.15
C VAL A 38 -12.20 -11.04 -14.08
N TYR A 39 -12.21 -9.78 -13.65
CA TYR A 39 -12.61 -8.66 -14.50
C TYR A 39 -11.69 -8.54 -15.70
N LEU A 40 -10.37 -8.51 -15.50
CA LEU A 40 -9.38 -8.43 -16.58
C LEU A 40 -9.50 -9.57 -17.61
N LEU A 41 -9.76 -10.80 -17.14
CA LEU A 41 -9.99 -11.95 -18.02
C LEU A 41 -11.33 -11.88 -18.76
N TRP A 42 -12.33 -11.19 -18.20
CA TRP A 42 -13.67 -11.07 -18.77
C TRP A 42 -13.79 -9.91 -19.76
N THR A 43 -13.29 -8.73 -19.42
CA THR A 43 -13.38 -7.52 -20.25
C THR A 43 -12.17 -7.29 -21.13
N GLY A 44 -11.03 -7.94 -20.84
CA GLY A 44 -9.76 -7.65 -21.52
C GLY A 44 -9.17 -6.29 -21.15
N THR A 45 -9.70 -5.63 -20.12
CA THR A 45 -9.29 -4.28 -19.68
C THR A 45 -9.16 -4.20 -18.15
N THR A 46 -8.28 -3.31 -17.66
CA THR A 46 -8.14 -2.98 -16.24
C THR A 46 -9.34 -2.15 -15.77
N TRP A 47 -9.55 -1.99 -14.45
CA TRP A 47 -10.62 -1.13 -13.92
C TRP A 47 -10.45 0.35 -14.27
N LEU A 48 -9.24 0.78 -14.61
CA LEU A 48 -8.94 2.12 -15.14
C LEU A 48 -9.00 2.21 -16.67
N GLY A 49 -9.26 1.10 -17.35
CA GLY A 49 -9.53 1.06 -18.79
C GLY A 49 -8.30 0.79 -19.68
N ALA A 50 -7.14 0.44 -19.13
CA ALA A 50 -6.02 -0.01 -19.97
C ALA A 50 -6.19 -1.45 -20.44
N SER A 51 -5.36 -1.84 -21.41
CA SER A 51 -5.35 -3.18 -21.97
C SER A 51 -4.98 -4.24 -20.92
N ALA A 52 -5.47 -5.46 -21.07
CA ALA A 52 -5.08 -6.59 -20.21
C ALA A 52 -3.55 -6.83 -20.22
N ALA A 53 -2.88 -6.55 -21.35
CA ALA A 53 -1.43 -6.62 -21.44
C ALA A 53 -0.77 -5.58 -20.51
N GLU A 54 -1.28 -4.35 -20.47
CA GLU A 54 -0.81 -3.31 -19.56
C GLU A 54 -0.95 -3.72 -18.09
N GLY A 55 -2.11 -4.27 -17.71
CA GLY A 55 -2.36 -4.77 -16.35
C GLY A 55 -1.45 -5.93 -15.97
N GLY A 56 -1.18 -6.84 -16.92
CA GLY A 56 -0.21 -7.93 -16.74
C GLY A 56 1.22 -7.43 -16.54
N TRP A 57 1.66 -6.44 -17.33
CA TRP A 57 2.96 -5.79 -17.14
C TRP A 57 3.05 -5.04 -15.81
N ALA A 58 1.99 -4.36 -15.40
CA ALA A 58 1.92 -3.70 -14.10
C ALA A 58 2.08 -4.72 -12.96
N LEU A 59 1.41 -5.88 -13.04
CA LEU A 59 1.55 -6.95 -12.05
C LEU A 59 2.97 -7.52 -12.01
N LEU A 60 3.60 -7.74 -13.16
CA LEU A 60 4.97 -8.23 -13.24
C LEU A 60 5.94 -7.23 -12.59
N ILE A 61 5.79 -5.94 -12.89
CA ILE A 61 6.58 -4.86 -12.28
C ILE A 61 6.35 -4.82 -10.77
N ALA A 62 5.10 -4.92 -10.32
CA ALA A 62 4.78 -4.97 -8.89
C ALA A 62 5.50 -6.12 -8.21
N LEU A 63 5.48 -7.33 -8.77
CA LEU A 63 6.21 -8.48 -8.23
C LEU A 63 7.72 -8.24 -8.20
N VAL A 64 8.32 -7.78 -9.30
CA VAL A 64 9.77 -7.52 -9.38
C VAL A 64 10.23 -6.47 -8.39
N LEU A 65 9.41 -5.45 -8.12
CA LEU A 65 9.72 -4.41 -7.14
C LEU A 65 9.48 -4.85 -5.70
N THR A 66 8.44 -5.66 -5.46
CA THR A 66 8.02 -6.05 -4.11
C THR A 66 8.73 -7.29 -3.57
N LEU A 67 9.08 -8.26 -4.41
CA LEU A 67 9.85 -9.46 -4.03
C LEU A 67 11.19 -9.16 -3.35
N PRO A 68 12.08 -8.30 -3.90
CA PRO A 68 13.32 -7.95 -3.23
C PRO A 68 13.05 -7.16 -1.93
N GLY A 69 12.06 -6.27 -1.92
CA GLY A 69 11.66 -5.55 -0.70
C GLY A 69 11.13 -6.47 0.41
N TYR A 70 10.42 -7.54 0.04
CA TYR A 70 9.94 -8.59 0.94
C TYR A 70 11.10 -9.46 1.46
N ALA A 71 12.01 -9.88 0.57
CA ALA A 71 13.20 -10.65 0.95
C ALA A 71 14.13 -9.87 1.90
N LEU A 72 14.24 -8.54 1.70
CA LEU A 72 14.96 -7.62 2.59
C LEU A 72 14.21 -7.31 3.90
N ASN A 73 13.06 -7.95 4.14
CA ASN A 73 12.19 -7.74 5.31
C ASN A 73 11.70 -6.29 5.49
N LYS A 74 11.79 -5.48 4.43
CA LYS A 74 11.36 -4.07 4.39
C LYS A 74 9.87 -3.93 4.07
N LEU A 75 9.33 -4.84 3.28
CA LEU A 75 7.90 -4.90 2.92
C LEU A 75 7.22 -6.07 3.63
N GLY A 76 6.01 -5.85 4.15
CA GLY A 76 5.18 -6.90 4.71
C GLY A 76 4.51 -7.74 3.62
N ALA A 77 4.18 -8.99 3.92
CA ALA A 77 3.44 -9.85 2.98
C ALA A 77 2.07 -9.25 2.58
N GLY A 78 1.49 -8.40 3.44
CA GLY A 78 0.27 -7.66 3.15
C GLY A 78 0.48 -6.56 2.10
N ASP A 79 1.57 -5.80 2.20
CA ASP A 79 1.91 -4.72 1.26
C ASP A 79 2.13 -5.25 -0.16
N VAL A 80 2.78 -6.40 -0.28
CA VAL A 80 2.99 -7.10 -1.57
C VAL A 80 1.64 -7.43 -2.21
N LYS A 81 0.73 -8.06 -1.46
CA LYS A 81 -0.58 -8.46 -1.97
C LYS A 81 -1.43 -7.27 -2.36
N LEU A 82 -1.36 -6.20 -1.57
CA LEU A 82 -2.08 -4.96 -1.83
C LEU A 82 -1.56 -4.26 -3.08
N LEU A 83 -0.24 -4.21 -3.28
CA LEU A 83 0.37 -3.71 -4.52
C LEU A 83 0.05 -4.58 -5.73
N MET A 84 0.00 -5.91 -5.59
CA MET A 84 -0.43 -6.81 -6.67
C MET A 84 -1.89 -6.59 -7.07
N ALA A 85 -2.79 -6.43 -6.09
CA ALA A 85 -4.19 -6.14 -6.34
C ALA A 85 -4.36 -4.76 -7.00
N LEU A 86 -3.60 -3.75 -6.57
CA LEU A 86 -3.56 -2.45 -7.21
C LEU A 86 -3.02 -2.54 -8.65
N ALA A 87 -2.02 -3.38 -8.90
CA ALA A 87 -1.45 -3.57 -10.23
C ALA A 87 -2.46 -4.15 -11.23
N LEU A 88 -3.33 -5.07 -10.79
CA LEU A 88 -4.38 -5.64 -11.61
C LEU A 88 -5.52 -4.66 -11.90
N ALA A 89 -5.77 -3.73 -10.97
CA ALA A 89 -6.85 -2.77 -11.10
C ALA A 89 -6.43 -1.48 -11.85
N THR A 90 -5.14 -1.18 -11.91
CA THR A 90 -4.58 0.07 -12.43
C THR A 90 -3.59 -0.17 -13.55
N ASP A 91 -2.93 0.90 -13.99
CA ASP A 91 -1.98 0.88 -15.08
C ASP A 91 -0.56 1.10 -14.56
N ARG A 92 0.43 0.72 -15.37
CA ARG A 92 1.86 0.86 -15.07
C ARG A 92 2.27 2.23 -14.49
N PRO A 93 1.87 3.39 -15.05
CA PRO A 93 2.31 4.69 -14.51
C PRO A 93 1.72 4.99 -13.13
N ILE A 94 0.45 4.64 -12.88
CA ILE A 94 -0.20 4.84 -11.58
C ILE A 94 0.44 3.95 -10.51
N LEU A 95 0.74 2.68 -10.85
CA LEU A 95 1.45 1.76 -9.98
C LEU A 95 2.84 2.30 -9.60
N LEU A 96 3.64 2.69 -10.59
CA LEU A 96 4.99 3.19 -10.37
C LEU A 96 4.98 4.48 -9.55
N GLY A 97 4.09 5.42 -9.87
CA GLY A 97 3.91 6.64 -9.09
C GLY A 97 3.55 6.32 -7.64
N THR A 98 2.65 5.37 -7.42
CA THR A 98 2.22 4.96 -6.07
C THR A 98 3.38 4.39 -5.28
N PHE A 99 4.16 3.49 -5.90
CA PHE A 99 5.32 2.87 -5.27
C PHE A 99 6.43 3.88 -4.95
N ILE A 100 6.72 4.79 -5.89
CA ILE A 100 7.72 5.85 -5.71
C ILE A 100 7.26 6.82 -4.62
N GLY A 101 6.00 7.27 -4.66
CA GLY A 101 5.42 8.17 -3.65
C GLY A 101 5.39 7.55 -2.25
N ALA A 102 5.10 6.25 -2.17
CA ALA A 102 5.19 5.50 -0.91
C ALA A 102 6.63 5.40 -0.40
N GLY A 103 7.59 5.10 -1.28
CA GLY A 103 9.01 5.05 -0.96
C GLY A 103 9.55 6.40 -0.48
N LEU A 104 9.18 7.49 -1.16
CA LEU A 104 9.57 8.85 -0.77
C LEU A 104 8.97 9.25 0.58
N SER A 105 7.68 8.99 0.80
CA SER A 105 7.01 9.32 2.06
C SER A 105 7.51 8.47 3.23
N ALA A 106 7.75 7.17 3.02
CA ALA A 106 8.36 6.31 4.02
C ALA A 106 9.83 6.68 4.30
N GLY A 107 10.59 7.07 3.28
CA GLY A 107 11.98 7.54 3.42
C GLY A 107 12.05 8.87 4.18
N LEU A 108 11.15 9.80 3.85
CA LEU A 108 10.99 11.07 4.56
C LEU A 108 10.62 10.81 6.02
N TRP A 109 9.68 9.89 6.27
CA TRP A 109 9.34 9.47 7.62
C TRP A 109 10.53 8.82 8.35
N PHE A 110 11.32 7.95 7.71
CA PHE A 110 12.51 7.35 8.34
C PHE A 110 13.56 8.41 8.72
N TRP A 111 13.61 9.53 7.99
CA TRP A 111 14.50 10.65 8.29
C TRP A 111 13.97 11.59 9.39
N LEU A 112 12.65 11.82 9.42
CA LEU A 112 11.98 12.65 10.43
C LEU A 112 11.71 11.90 11.74
N ALA A 113 11.33 10.63 11.69
CA ALA A 113 11.00 9.80 12.85
C ALA A 113 12.08 9.82 13.93
N PRO A 114 13.39 9.63 13.67
CA PRO A 114 14.39 9.70 14.73
C PRO A 114 14.52 11.10 15.36
N LYS A 115 14.07 12.17 14.68
CA LYS A 115 14.05 13.54 15.23
C LYS A 115 12.76 13.86 15.99
N VAL A 116 11.62 13.32 15.54
CA VAL A 116 10.29 13.63 16.06
C VAL A 116 9.86 12.67 17.18
N LEU A 117 10.28 11.41 17.10
CA LEU A 117 10.00 10.38 18.11
C LEU A 117 10.58 10.71 19.50
N PRO A 118 11.81 11.24 19.66
CA PRO A 118 12.27 11.67 20.98
C PRO A 118 11.47 12.85 21.52
N LEU A 119 10.98 13.76 20.67
CA LEU A 119 10.18 14.92 21.08
C LEU A 119 8.76 14.52 21.56
N LEU A 120 8.15 13.52 20.91
CA LEU A 120 6.87 12.94 21.34
C LEU A 120 7.02 12.02 22.55
N ASN A 121 8.10 11.22 22.61
CA ASN A 121 8.38 10.35 23.75
C ASN A 121 8.68 11.17 25.02
N GLN A 122 9.33 12.33 24.88
CA GLN A 122 9.51 13.28 25.99
C GLN A 122 8.20 13.88 26.50
N ARG A 123 7.18 14.06 25.64
CA ARG A 123 5.84 14.51 26.08
C ARG A 123 4.97 13.42 26.70
N LEU A 124 5.32 12.13 26.53
CA LEU A 124 4.53 10.99 26.98
C LEU A 124 5.15 10.22 28.17
N THR A 125 6.39 10.52 28.57
CA THR A 125 6.98 9.94 29.78
C THR A 125 6.51 10.66 31.05
N HIS A 126 5.40 10.20 31.62
CA HIS A 126 5.08 9.98 33.06
C HIS A 126 3.63 9.45 33.13
N PRO A 127 3.26 8.37 33.88
CA PRO A 127 3.95 7.67 34.98
C PRO A 127 4.33 6.19 34.66
N PRO A 128 5.14 5.55 35.53
CA PRO A 128 5.65 4.20 35.34
C PRO A 128 4.61 3.13 35.71
N GLY A 129 4.21 2.27 34.78
CA GLY A 129 3.35 1.13 35.15
C GLY A 129 2.82 0.26 34.03
N GLU A 130 2.62 0.78 32.81
CA GLU A 130 2.02 -0.03 31.75
C GLU A 130 3.13 -0.67 30.89
N ASN A 131 3.44 -1.92 31.21
CA ASN A 131 4.25 -2.80 30.39
C ASN A 131 3.48 -3.10 29.09
N ILE A 132 3.51 -2.18 28.11
CA ILE A 132 2.97 -2.40 26.77
C ILE A 132 3.91 -3.37 26.04
N LYS A 133 3.87 -4.63 26.45
CA LYS A 133 4.36 -5.77 25.69
C LYS A 133 3.57 -5.80 24.38
N GLY A 134 4.28 -5.67 23.26
CA GLY A 134 3.75 -6.13 21.97
C GLY A 134 3.59 -5.09 20.87
N ALA A 135 4.09 -3.85 21.02
CA ALA A 135 4.20 -2.96 19.87
C ALA A 135 5.31 -3.46 18.92
N SER A 136 4.96 -4.42 18.06
CA SER A 136 5.82 -4.87 16.96
C SER A 136 6.38 -3.65 16.22
N LYS A 137 7.71 -3.61 16.07
CA LYS A 137 8.51 -2.46 15.63
C LYS A 137 8.32 -2.08 14.15
N LYS A 138 7.43 -2.77 13.42
CA LYS A 138 7.20 -2.54 11.99
C LYS A 138 6.20 -1.39 11.80
N LEU A 139 6.64 -0.36 11.09
CA LEU A 139 5.80 0.76 10.71
C LEU A 139 4.72 0.31 9.71
N PRO A 140 3.46 0.81 9.84
CA PRO A 140 2.42 0.53 8.85
C PRO A 140 2.77 1.23 7.54
N PHE A 141 3.07 0.45 6.50
CA PHE A 141 3.51 0.96 5.19
C PHE A 141 2.31 1.34 4.28
N ALA A 142 1.14 0.74 4.51
CA ALA A 142 -0.08 0.99 3.76
C ALA A 142 -0.58 2.46 3.75
N PRO A 143 -0.54 3.25 4.86
CA PRO A 143 -0.93 4.66 4.79
C PRO A 143 0.01 5.51 3.92
N PHE A 144 1.30 5.18 3.85
CA PHE A 144 2.25 5.83 2.95
C PHE A 144 1.96 5.49 1.49
N LEU A 145 1.60 4.23 1.22
CA LEU A 145 1.08 3.80 -0.07
C LEU A 145 -0.15 4.58 -0.50
N LEU A 146 -1.08 4.88 0.42
CA LEU A 146 -2.31 5.63 0.11
C LEU A 146 -2.02 7.06 -0.28
N CYS A 147 -1.06 7.69 0.40
CA CYS A 147 -0.58 9.02 0.06
C CYS A 147 0.04 9.03 -1.34
N GLY A 148 0.91 8.05 -1.65
CA GLY A 148 1.51 7.88 -2.97
C GLY A 148 0.47 7.65 -4.07
N PHE A 149 -0.56 6.82 -3.80
CA PHE A 149 -1.65 6.55 -4.74
C PHE A 149 -2.46 7.82 -5.03
N SER A 150 -2.87 8.54 -3.99
CA SER A 150 -3.62 9.80 -4.12
C SER A 150 -2.87 10.82 -4.98
N LEU A 151 -1.56 10.97 -4.73
CA LEU A 151 -0.72 11.89 -5.48
C LEU A 151 -0.56 11.46 -6.95
N SER A 152 -0.41 10.16 -7.20
CA SER A 152 -0.23 9.62 -8.55
C SER A 152 -1.48 9.76 -9.38
N VAL A 153 -2.64 9.50 -8.79
CA VAL A 153 -3.93 9.75 -9.42
C VAL A 153 -4.05 11.24 -9.74
N LEU A 154 -3.87 12.13 -8.77
CA LEU A 154 -3.99 13.58 -8.97
C LEU A 154 -3.05 14.12 -10.07
N CYS A 155 -1.88 13.52 -10.24
CA CYS A 155 -0.90 13.96 -11.24
C CYS A 155 -1.15 13.38 -12.65
N LEU A 156 -1.85 12.24 -12.76
CA LEU A 156 -2.00 11.49 -14.02
C LEU A 156 -3.42 11.47 -14.59
N THR A 157 -4.43 11.91 -13.83
CA THR A 157 -5.83 12.08 -14.28
C THR A 157 -6.18 13.54 -14.45
#